data_AF-A0A2J8PYP4-F1
#
_entry.id   AF-A0A2J8PYP4-F1
#
_cell.length_a   1.000
_cell.length_b   1.000
_cell.length_c   1.000
_cell.angle_alpha   90.00
_cell.angle_beta   90.00
_cell.angle_gamma   90.00
#
_symmetry.space_group_name_H-M   'P 1'
#
loop_
_entity.id
_entity.type
_entity.pdbx_description
1 polymer ?
#
loop_
_entity_poly.entity_id
_entity_poly.type
_entity_poly.pdbx_seq_one_letter_code
_entity_poly.pdbx_strand_id
1 'polypeptide(L)' 'MSETVICSSRATVMLYDDGNKRWLPAGTGPQAFSRVQIYHNPTANSFRVVGRKMQPDQQ' A
#
# COMPACT_ATOMS: atom_id res chain seq x y z
N MET A 1 5.42 15.21 -17.37
CA MET A 1 6.02 15.21 -16.02
C MET A 1 5.71 13.83 -15.42
N SER A 2 6.70 13.11 -14.89
CA SER A 2 6.48 11.74 -14.38
C SER A 2 5.88 11.74 -12.98
N GLU A 3 5.27 10.62 -12.61
CA GLU A 3 4.77 10.40 -11.26
C GLU A 3 5.93 10.33 -10.25
N THR A 4 5.80 10.99 -9.08
CA THR A 4 6.83 11.02 -8.04
C THR A 4 6.30 10.55 -6.69
N VAL A 5 7.17 9.94 -5.88
CA VAL A 5 6.85 9.55 -4.51
C VAL A 5 7.00 10.78 -3.61
N ILE A 6 5.96 11.08 -2.84
CA ILE A 6 5.97 12.20 -1.89
C ILE A 6 6.07 11.76 -0.43
N CYS A 7 5.73 10.50 -0.13
CA CYS A 7 5.79 9.92 1.20
C CYS A 7 5.99 8.40 1.10
N SER A 8 6.73 7.84 2.05
CA SER A 8 6.95 6.40 2.19
C SER A 8 6.83 5.99 3.65
N SER A 9 6.13 4.90 3.93
CA SER A 9 5.99 4.33 5.27
C SER A 9 6.04 2.80 5.24
N ARG A 10 6.18 2.19 6.41
CA ARG A 10 6.11 0.74 6.63
C ARG A 10 4.84 0.43 7.42
N ALA A 11 3.96 -0.39 6.85
CA ALA A 11 2.70 -0.78 7.50
C ALA A 11 2.19 -2.13 6.97
N THR A 12 1.40 -2.84 7.76
CA THR A 12 0.55 -3.94 7.28
C THR A 12 -0.69 -3.36 6.61
N VAL A 13 -0.93 -3.73 5.35
CA VAL A 13 -2.08 -3.24 4.59
C VAL A 13 -3.25 -4.21 4.78
N MET A 14 -4.39 -3.67 5.20
CA MET A 14 -5.61 -4.42 5.47
C MET A 14 -6.76 -3.82 4.65
N LEU A 15 -7.69 -4.67 4.21
CA LEU A 15 -8.97 -4.27 3.62
C LEU A 15 -10.07 -4.61 4.62
N TYR A 16 -11.05 -3.73 4.74
CA TYR A 16 -12.22 -4.01 5.56
C TYR A 16 -13.23 -4.83 4.75
N ASP A 17 -13.66 -5.95 5.32
CA ASP A 17 -14.76 -6.76 4.81
C ASP A 17 -16.03 -6.34 5.56
N ASP A 18 -16.88 -5.55 4.89
CA ASP A 18 -18.12 -5.05 5.46
C ASP A 18 -19.11 -6.17 5.79
N GLY A 19 -19.14 -7.26 5.01
CA GLY A 19 -20.06 -8.38 5.20
C GLY A 19 -19.79 -9.14 6.49
N ASN A 20 -18.52 -9.33 6.81
CA ASN A 20 -18.07 -10.01 8.04
C ASN A 20 -17.61 -9.04 9.14
N LYS A 21 -17.71 -7.73 8.91
CA LYS A 21 -17.31 -6.65 9.84
C LYS A 21 -15.88 -6.81 10.39
N ARG A 22 -14.94 -7.23 9.55
CA ARG A 22 -13.57 -7.55 9.98
C ARG A 22 -12.52 -7.01 9.01
N TRP A 23 -11.31 -6.81 9.52
CA TRP A 23 -10.14 -6.52 8.69
C TRP A 23 -9.53 -7.81 8.14
N LEU A 24 -9.23 -7.82 6.84
CA LEU A 24 -8.55 -8.91 6.13
C LEU A 24 -7.22 -8.40 5.54
N PRO A 25 -6.16 -9.23 5.46
CA PRO A 25 -4.92 -8.84 4.80
C PRO A 25 -5.16 -8.45 3.34
N ALA A 26 -4.53 -7.36 2.89
CA ALA A 26 -4.59 -6.97 1.48
C ALA A 26 -3.68 -7.85 0.60
N GLY A 27 -4.16 -8.18 -0.60
CA GLY A 27 -3.44 -8.99 -1.58
C GLY A 27 -3.43 -10.49 -1.28
N THR A 28 -2.75 -11.28 -2.10
CA THR A 28 -2.65 -12.73 -1.94
C THR A 28 -1.53 -13.13 -0.97
N GLY A 29 -1.69 -14.29 -0.31
CA GLY A 29 -0.68 -14.85 0.60
C GLY A 29 -0.70 -14.25 2.02
N PRO A 30 0.27 -14.65 2.86
CA PRO A 30 0.30 -14.29 4.28
C PRO A 30 0.35 -12.77 4.53
N GLN A 31 -0.05 -12.37 5.73
CA GLN A 31 0.14 -11.01 6.21
C GLN A 31 1.64 -10.73 6.36
N ALA A 32 2.09 -9.61 5.81
CA ALA A 32 3.46 -9.14 5.92
C ALA A 32 3.48 -7.60 5.92
N PHE A 33 4.56 -7.02 6.45
CA PHE A 33 4.81 -5.59 6.28
C PHE A 33 4.89 -5.24 4.80
N SER A 34 4.38 -4.07 4.46
CA SER A 34 4.48 -3.50 3.13
C SER A 34 5.21 -2.17 3.19
N ARG A 35 5.97 -1.88 2.14
CA ARG A 35 6.37 -0.51 1.84
C ARG A 35 5.17 0.17 1.19
N VAL A 36 4.61 1.16 1.87
CA VAL A 36 3.45 1.93 1.40
C VAL A 36 3.95 3.29 0.94
N GLN A 37 3.63 3.65 -0.29
CA GLN A 37 4.08 4.90 -0.91
C GLN A 37 2.89 5.68 -1.44
N ILE A 38 2.92 7.00 -1.24
CA ILE A 38 2.00 7.92 -1.88
C ILE A 38 2.69 8.50 -3.10
N TYR A 39 2.04 8.35 -4.25
CA TYR A 39 2.50 8.88 -5.51
C TYR A 39 1.63 10.08 -5.92
N HIS A 40 2.27 11.10 -6.49
CA HIS A 40 1.62 12.28 -7.06
C HIS A 40 1.88 12.31 -8.58
N ASN A 41 0.79 12.38 -9.35
CA ASN A 41 0.83 12.64 -10.78
C ASN A 41 0.44 14.11 -11.04
N PRO A 42 1.42 15.01 -11.28
CA PRO A 42 1.15 16.42 -11.49
C PRO A 42 0.44 16.72 -12.82
N THR A 43 0.49 15.82 -13.81
CA THR A 43 -0.21 16.00 -15.09
C THR A 43 -1.71 15.82 -14.96
N ALA A 44 -2.17 14.92 -14.09
CA ALA A 44 -3.59 14.68 -13.83
C ALA A 44 -4.07 15.29 -12.50
N ASN A 45 -3.18 15.95 -11.75
CA ASN A 45 -3.41 16.41 -10.38
C ASN A 45 -4.06 15.33 -9.50
N SER A 46 -3.53 14.10 -9.57
CA SER A 46 -4.08 12.95 -8.88
C SER A 46 -3.04 12.29 -7.99
N PHE A 47 -3.54 11.59 -6.97
CA PHE A 47 -2.72 10.86 -6.01
C PHE A 47 -3.15 9.39 -5.99
N ARG A 48 -2.20 8.51 -5.73
CA ARG A 48 -2.49 7.10 -5.46
C ARG A 48 -1.61 6.54 -4.35
N VAL A 49 -2.14 5.55 -3.66
CA VAL A 49 -1.42 4.79 -2.63
C VAL A 49 -1.02 3.44 -3.22
N VAL A 50 0.25 3.06 -3.08
CA VAL A 50 0.79 1.80 -3.56
C VAL A 50 1.46 1.07 -2.39
N GLY A 51 0.92 -0.09 -2.02
CA GLY A 51 1.54 -0.99 -1.04
C GLY A 51 2.19 -2.18 -1.73
N ARG A 52 3.48 -2.44 -1.45
CA ARG A 52 4.18 -3.66 -1.89
C ARG A 52 4.65 -4.45 -0.69
N LYS A 53 4.26 -5.73 -0.59
CA LYS A 53 4.70 -6.63 0.48
C LYS A 53 6.22 -6.73 0.45
N MET A 54 6.85 -6.59 1.62
CA MET A 54 8.28 -6.79 1.79
C MET A 54 8.56 -8.28 1.97
N GLN A 55 9.60 -8.78 1.30
CA GLN A 55 10.06 -10.15 1.52
C GLN A 55 10.76 -10.25 2.89
N PRO A 56 10.79 -11.43 3.53
CA PRO A 56 11.41 -11.64 4.84
C PRO A 56 12.86 -11.11 4.91
N ASP A 57 13.62 -11.26 3.82
CA ASP A 57 15.02 -10.87 3.74
C ASP A 57 15.24 -9.34 3.55
N GLN A 58 14.16 -8.55 3.45
CA GLN A 58 14.19 -7.09 3.30
C GLN A 58 13.73 -6.35 4.56
N GLN A 59 13.76 -7.01 5.73
CA GLN A 59 13.29 -6.40 6.99
C GLN A 59 14.28 -5.47 7.67
#